data_AF-A0A260BI80-F1
#
_entry.id   AF-A0A260BI80-F1
#
_cell.length_a   1.000
_cell.length_b   1.000
_cell.length_c   1.000
_cell.angle_alpha   90.00
_cell.angle_beta   90.00
_cell.angle_gamma   90.00
#
_symmetry.space_group_name_H-M   'P 1'
#
loop_
_entity.id
_entity.type
_entity.pdbx_description
1 polymer ?
#
loop_
_entity_poly.entity_id
_entity_poly.type
_entity_poly.pdbx_seq_one_letter_code
_entity_poly.pdbx_strand_id
1 'polypeptide(L)'
;MLIRLTKSYPISDESSPEFRGQLYAATSKWWKIAASRTVQGPGAPEFAFAVHRGVVKAVYKIESWRRSPDSTRFGFSGTSSSELDGIYGGLDVSQYFPNGAANPVRFVNCSSAAATAVTPDELVGAPQLSEVDRVELITELARKLDQEPLAHIMLGGRELFHTNLLAWFCREMPQQASDVFDALVPIPDSADTKPQGYIRRVDRERGHLDLSIWWDDHRTPMVIENKVFSLPDPDQLDGYSARILNDTELDRPTQIILSLQDPQWPEDTFDTTDRVPGGASWVRVSYGRLSELILHALEGVSLSYEVEIIRHYAEMIKVLQELADAVTVRSDDEPVLLTDSLAGAHIEQRLLWSLAKLRARSVSQIIQSDLDARSFDCTVDSGFSNGTPVITAFHYLQPNRAKGTSVGWQLQGREFRLCAVLPGLAGASDADAQSRLDWGKSNCQHFDFSVVDPALNSAALQEYPKGDAASGAFNKFNPDFIYRSKKLDSLTVAQLLHAARLAARSKSKE
;
A
#
# COMPACT_ATOMS: atom_id res chain seq x y z
N MET A 1 -1.03 -8.98 24.76
CA MET A 1 -1.36 -7.54 24.91
C MET A 1 -0.90 -7.01 26.26
N LEU A 2 -0.41 -5.78 26.30
CA LEU A 2 -0.06 -5.01 27.50
C LEU A 2 -1.19 -4.04 27.84
N ILE A 3 -1.59 -3.97 29.11
CA ILE A 3 -2.65 -3.08 29.60
C ILE A 3 -2.10 -2.19 30.71
N ARG A 4 -2.00 -0.88 30.43
CA ARG A 4 -1.54 0.13 31.38
C ARG A 4 -2.62 0.49 32.39
N LEU A 5 -2.39 0.13 33.65
CA LEU A 5 -3.26 0.43 34.79
C LEU A 5 -2.92 1.79 35.40
N THR A 6 -3.87 2.71 35.37
CA THR A 6 -3.71 4.10 35.84
C THR A 6 -4.13 4.30 37.30
N LYS A 7 -4.83 3.33 37.90
CA LYS A 7 -5.19 3.38 39.32
C LYS A 7 -3.94 3.18 40.19
N SER A 8 -3.79 3.97 41.25
CA SER A 8 -2.74 3.77 42.24
C SER A 8 -3.05 2.55 43.11
N TYR A 9 -2.06 1.66 43.27
CA TYR A 9 -2.12 0.55 44.21
C TYR A 9 -1.02 0.69 45.27
N PRO A 10 -1.28 0.37 46.55
CA PRO A 10 -0.27 0.46 47.61
C PRO A 10 0.87 -0.55 47.39
N ILE A 11 2.11 -0.08 47.53
CA ILE A 11 3.36 -0.83 47.24
C ILE A 11 3.58 -2.00 48.22
N SER A 12 3.00 -1.93 49.41
CA SER A 12 3.30 -2.85 50.52
C SER A 12 2.58 -4.20 50.46
N ASP A 13 1.74 -4.44 49.45
CA ASP A 13 0.85 -5.62 49.44
C ASP A 13 0.80 -6.34 48.08
N GLU A 14 1.85 -6.17 47.25
CA GLU A 14 1.88 -6.70 45.87
C GLU A 14 1.80 -8.24 45.78
N SER A 15 2.05 -8.95 46.88
CA SER A 15 1.95 -10.41 46.97
C SER A 15 0.64 -10.92 47.55
N SER A 16 -0.27 -10.06 48.03
CA SER A 16 -1.49 -10.51 48.69
C SER A 16 -2.51 -11.07 47.68
N PRO A 17 -3.29 -12.12 48.04
CA PRO A 17 -4.35 -12.64 47.19
C PRO A 17 -5.38 -11.57 46.80
N GLU A 18 -5.64 -10.61 47.70
CA GLU A 18 -6.53 -9.49 47.48
C GLU A 18 -5.98 -8.54 46.41
N PHE A 19 -4.68 -8.24 46.44
CA PHE A 19 -4.02 -7.43 45.42
C PHE A 19 -4.02 -8.11 44.05
N ARG A 20 -3.73 -9.42 43.99
CA ARG A 20 -3.82 -10.20 42.74
C ARG A 20 -5.25 -10.20 42.18
N GLY A 21 -6.25 -10.34 43.04
CA GLY A 21 -7.66 -10.23 42.66
C GLY A 21 -8.02 -8.85 42.10
N GLN A 22 -7.49 -7.78 42.70
CA GLN A 22 -7.71 -6.41 42.22
C GLN A 22 -7.00 -6.12 40.88
N LEU A 23 -5.79 -6.65 40.68
CA LEU A 23 -5.08 -6.55 39.41
C LEU A 23 -5.83 -7.29 38.30
N TYR A 24 -6.31 -8.51 38.57
CA TYR A 24 -7.09 -9.26 37.60
C TYR A 24 -8.38 -8.50 37.26
N ALA A 25 -9.16 -8.09 38.27
CA ALA A 25 -10.39 -7.35 38.05
C ALA A 25 -10.18 -6.01 37.33
N ALA A 26 -9.02 -5.37 37.49
CA ALA A 26 -8.68 -4.17 36.74
C ALA A 26 -8.31 -4.48 35.29
N THR A 27 -7.54 -5.55 35.07
CA THR A 27 -7.02 -5.94 33.75
C THR A 27 -8.08 -6.62 32.88
N SER A 28 -9.03 -7.33 33.47
CA SER A 28 -10.07 -8.11 32.76
C SER A 28 -11.35 -7.30 32.42
N LYS A 29 -11.34 -5.98 32.67
CA LYS A 29 -12.45 -5.03 32.49
C LYS A 29 -12.71 -4.65 31.03
N TRP A 30 -13.45 -3.57 30.80
CA TRP A 30 -13.88 -3.10 29.49
C TRP A 30 -12.86 -2.17 28.83
N TRP A 31 -12.19 -2.67 27.78
CA TRP A 31 -11.19 -1.96 27.00
C TRP A 31 -11.66 -1.71 25.57
N LYS A 32 -11.16 -0.63 24.95
CA LYS A 32 -11.38 -0.37 23.52
C LYS A 32 -10.43 -1.25 22.71
N ILE A 33 -10.94 -2.39 22.26
CA ILE A 33 -10.22 -3.41 21.50
C ILE A 33 -11.02 -3.66 20.21
N ALA A 34 -10.34 -3.78 19.07
CA ALA A 34 -11.00 -4.10 17.81
C ALA A 34 -11.61 -5.52 17.87
N ALA A 35 -12.80 -5.71 17.32
CA ALA A 35 -13.49 -7.01 17.36
C ALA A 35 -12.65 -8.13 16.74
N SER A 36 -11.89 -7.82 15.68
CA SER A 36 -10.94 -8.73 15.02
C SER A 36 -9.83 -9.25 15.95
N ARG A 37 -9.50 -8.51 17.02
CA ARG A 37 -8.51 -8.93 18.02
C ARG A 37 -9.10 -9.82 19.11
N THR A 38 -10.41 -10.08 19.09
CA THR A 38 -11.11 -10.94 20.07
C THR A 38 -11.53 -12.29 19.51
N VAL A 39 -11.27 -12.51 18.22
CA VAL A 39 -11.49 -13.78 17.52
C VAL A 39 -10.16 -14.52 17.47
N GLN A 40 -10.15 -15.81 17.83
CA GLN A 40 -8.92 -16.60 17.90
C GLN A 40 -8.22 -16.60 16.53
N GLY A 41 -6.97 -16.16 16.52
CA GLY A 41 -6.19 -15.98 15.30
C GLY A 41 -4.92 -15.18 15.59
N PRO A 42 -4.03 -15.01 14.60
CA PRO A 42 -2.68 -14.47 14.87
C PRO A 42 -2.69 -13.05 15.46
N GLY A 43 -3.75 -12.28 15.15
CA GLY A 43 -3.93 -10.93 15.66
C GLY A 43 -4.50 -10.87 17.08
N ALA A 44 -5.11 -11.94 17.58
CA ALA A 44 -5.70 -11.97 18.91
C ALA A 44 -4.64 -12.24 19.98
N PRO A 45 -4.62 -11.47 21.08
CA PRO A 45 -3.69 -11.74 22.15
C PRO A 45 -4.11 -13.01 22.89
N GLU A 46 -3.18 -13.94 23.05
CA GLU A 46 -3.36 -15.11 23.92
C GLU A 46 -3.21 -14.75 25.41
N PHE A 47 -2.45 -13.69 25.68
CA PHE A 47 -2.11 -13.26 27.03
C PHE A 47 -2.35 -11.76 27.24
N ALA A 48 -2.78 -11.40 28.44
CA ALA A 48 -2.98 -10.03 28.91
C ALA A 48 -2.01 -9.72 30.06
N PHE A 49 -1.19 -8.69 29.90
CA PHE A 49 -0.20 -8.27 30.88
C PHE A 49 -0.71 -7.04 31.62
N ALA A 50 -0.82 -7.12 32.94
CA ALA A 50 -1.12 -6.00 33.81
C ALA A 50 0.14 -5.15 34.00
N VAL A 51 0.16 -3.95 33.45
CA VAL A 51 1.31 -3.03 33.52
C VAL A 51 0.98 -1.88 34.45
N HIS A 52 1.77 -1.70 35.51
CA HIS A 52 1.63 -0.57 36.43
C HIS A 52 2.95 0.17 36.56
N ARG A 53 2.93 1.50 36.37
CA ARG A 53 4.13 2.37 36.35
C ARG A 53 5.22 1.87 35.39
N GLY A 54 4.82 1.39 34.22
CA GLY A 54 5.74 0.88 33.21
C GLY A 54 6.23 -0.55 33.45
N VAL A 55 5.90 -1.17 34.59
CA VAL A 55 6.39 -2.51 34.95
C VAL A 55 5.27 -3.55 34.89
N VAL A 56 5.58 -4.74 34.35
CA VAL A 56 4.66 -5.89 34.36
C VAL A 56 4.47 -6.41 35.79
N LYS A 57 3.23 -6.45 36.26
CA LYS A 57 2.85 -6.91 37.61
C LYS A 57 2.18 -8.29 37.63
N ALA A 58 1.52 -8.67 36.54
CA ALA A 58 0.89 -9.98 36.38
C ALA A 58 0.59 -10.27 34.90
N VAL A 59 0.47 -11.55 34.56
CA VAL A 59 0.18 -12.08 33.23
C VAL A 59 -0.99 -13.06 33.34
N TYR A 60 -1.98 -12.88 32.49
CA TYR A 60 -3.18 -13.70 32.43
C TYR A 60 -3.30 -14.36 31.07
N LYS A 61 -3.57 -15.66 31.05
CA LYS A 61 -3.98 -16.37 29.84
C LYS A 61 -5.44 -16.04 29.56
N ILE A 62 -5.75 -15.61 28.35
CA ILE A 62 -7.11 -15.29 27.93
C ILE A 62 -7.79 -16.58 27.51
N GLU A 63 -8.92 -16.89 28.13
CA GLU A 63 -9.71 -18.10 27.82
C GLU A 63 -10.95 -17.76 27.01
N SER A 64 -11.53 -16.59 27.24
CA SER A 64 -12.69 -16.11 26.49
C SER A 64 -12.81 -14.58 26.52
N TRP A 65 -13.45 -14.02 25.50
CA TRP A 65 -13.78 -12.61 25.43
C TRP A 65 -15.24 -12.35 25.84
N ARG A 66 -15.49 -11.16 26.39
CA ARG A 66 -16.81 -10.69 26.80
C ARG A 66 -17.02 -9.29 26.25
N ARG A 67 -18.22 -8.99 25.76
CA ARG A 67 -18.60 -7.62 25.40
C ARG A 67 -19.14 -6.87 26.61
N SER A 68 -18.89 -5.57 26.66
CA SER A 68 -19.54 -4.67 27.63
C SER A 68 -21.05 -4.63 27.37
N PRO A 69 -21.88 -4.24 28.37
CA PRO A 69 -23.33 -4.17 28.21
C PRO A 69 -23.82 -3.29 27.06
N ASP A 70 -23.04 -2.27 26.68
CA ASP A 70 -23.30 -1.36 25.56
C ASP A 70 -22.65 -1.84 24.23
N SER A 71 -22.00 -3.01 24.23
CA SER A 71 -21.32 -3.62 23.07
C SER A 71 -20.17 -2.81 22.46
N THR A 72 -19.70 -1.72 23.09
CA THR A 72 -18.65 -0.83 22.57
C THR A 72 -17.23 -1.22 22.98
N ARG A 73 -17.08 -2.11 23.97
CA ARG A 73 -15.79 -2.50 24.56
C ARG A 73 -15.72 -4.00 24.81
N PHE A 74 -14.50 -4.49 24.97
CA PHE A 74 -14.21 -5.89 25.25
C PHE A 74 -13.48 -6.05 26.57
N GLY A 75 -13.90 -7.03 27.36
CA GLY A 75 -13.15 -7.59 28.46
C GLY A 75 -12.88 -9.06 28.23
N PHE A 76 -12.15 -9.69 29.12
CA PHE A 76 -11.83 -11.12 28.98
C PHE A 76 -12.08 -11.87 30.28
N SER A 77 -12.29 -13.18 30.19
CA SER A 77 -12.16 -14.13 31.29
C SER A 77 -10.88 -14.92 31.08
N GLY A 78 -10.12 -15.17 32.14
CA GLY A 78 -8.87 -15.89 32.05
C GLY A 78 -8.31 -16.27 33.41
N THR A 79 -7.17 -16.94 33.38
CA THR A 79 -6.47 -17.42 34.57
C THR A 79 -5.05 -16.85 34.64
N SER A 80 -4.49 -16.75 35.85
CA SER A 80 -3.10 -16.29 36.04
C SER A 80 -2.14 -17.30 35.42
N SER A 81 -1.16 -16.82 34.65
CA SER A 81 -0.09 -17.67 34.11
C SER A 81 1.14 -17.58 35.00
N SER A 82 1.34 -18.57 35.88
CA SER A 82 2.51 -18.62 36.78
C SER A 82 3.84 -18.74 36.03
N GLU A 83 3.83 -19.43 34.88
CA GLU A 83 4.99 -19.59 34.01
C GLU A 83 5.43 -18.24 33.43
N LEU A 84 4.51 -17.49 32.82
CA LEU A 84 4.83 -16.20 32.22
C LEU A 84 5.03 -15.09 33.26
N ASP A 85 4.35 -15.16 34.40
CA ASP A 85 4.65 -14.30 35.56
C ASP A 85 6.11 -14.45 36.00
N GLY A 86 6.65 -15.68 36.01
CA GLY A 86 8.05 -15.92 36.37
C GLY A 86 9.07 -15.39 35.37
N ILE A 87 8.69 -15.27 34.09
CA ILE A 87 9.57 -14.80 33.01
C ILE A 87 9.50 -13.28 32.84
N TYR A 88 8.29 -12.73 32.85
CA TYR A 88 8.05 -11.33 32.49
C TYR A 88 7.66 -10.44 33.68
N GLY A 89 7.35 -11.02 34.84
CA GLY A 89 7.05 -10.27 36.05
C GLY A 89 8.23 -9.38 36.46
N GLY A 90 7.97 -8.10 36.70
CA GLY A 90 9.01 -7.12 37.04
C GLY A 90 9.73 -6.50 35.84
N LEU A 91 9.43 -6.91 34.60
CA LEU A 91 10.04 -6.34 33.41
C LEU A 91 9.51 -4.92 33.13
N ASP A 92 10.42 -3.99 32.81
CA ASP A 92 10.08 -2.64 32.34
C ASP A 92 9.67 -2.69 30.86
N VAL A 93 8.46 -2.21 30.59
CA VAL A 93 7.82 -2.14 29.28
C VAL A 93 7.39 -0.71 28.93
N SER A 94 7.98 0.30 29.57
CA SER A 94 7.65 1.72 29.39
C SER A 94 7.79 2.19 27.94
N GLN A 95 8.73 1.61 27.18
CA GLN A 95 8.95 1.88 25.76
C GLN A 95 7.70 1.66 24.88
N TYR A 96 6.79 0.78 25.29
CA TYR A 96 5.54 0.52 24.54
C TYR A 96 4.46 1.60 24.79
N PHE A 97 4.67 2.51 25.75
CA PHE A 97 3.71 3.54 26.15
C PHE A 97 4.33 4.96 26.10
N PRO A 98 4.59 5.51 24.90
CA PRO A 98 5.18 6.85 24.77
C PRO A 98 4.28 7.94 25.38
N ASN A 99 4.93 9.03 25.82
CA ASN A 99 4.25 10.17 26.42
C ASN A 99 3.17 10.74 25.47
N GLY A 100 1.93 10.89 25.96
CA GLY A 100 0.78 11.35 25.17
C GLY A 100 -0.10 10.25 24.56
N ALA A 101 0.27 8.97 24.69
CA ALA A 101 -0.57 7.86 24.22
C ALA A 101 -1.94 7.81 24.94
N ALA A 102 -3.01 8.07 24.18
CA ALA A 102 -4.39 8.08 24.68
C ALA A 102 -4.96 6.68 24.98
N ASN A 103 -4.55 5.64 24.22
CA ASN A 103 -5.03 4.27 24.42
C ASN A 103 -4.13 3.52 25.44
N PRO A 104 -4.67 3.00 26.56
CA PRO A 104 -3.91 2.24 27.55
C PRO A 104 -3.59 0.78 27.15
N VAL A 105 -4.03 0.30 25.98
CA VAL A 105 -3.77 -1.06 25.50
C VAL A 105 -2.72 -1.07 24.39
N ARG A 106 -1.80 -2.04 24.42
CA ARG A 106 -0.81 -2.30 23.36
C ARG A 106 -0.79 -3.76 23.00
N PHE A 107 -0.67 -4.07 21.72
CA PHE A 107 -0.49 -5.43 21.24
C PHE A 107 0.99 -5.63 20.93
N VAL A 108 1.57 -6.69 21.48
CA VAL A 108 2.98 -7.04 21.33
C VAL A 108 3.00 -8.49 20.92
N ASN A 109 3.67 -8.80 19.82
CA ASN A 109 3.72 -10.14 19.21
C ASN A 109 2.33 -10.72 18.90
N CYS A 110 1.32 -9.87 18.69
CA CYS A 110 0.03 -10.25 18.14
C CYS A 110 0.02 -9.79 16.68
N SER A 111 0.68 -10.55 15.81
CA SER A 111 0.75 -10.26 14.37
C SER A 111 -0.66 -10.30 13.80
N SER A 112 -1.20 -9.21 13.27
CA SER A 112 -2.35 -9.33 12.37
C SER A 112 -1.90 -10.18 11.18
N ALA A 113 -2.16 -11.49 11.19
CA ALA A 113 -1.91 -12.30 10.00
C ALA A 113 -3.02 -11.99 8.99
N ALA A 114 -2.84 -10.89 8.29
CA ALA A 114 -2.72 -10.99 6.85
C ALA A 114 -1.21 -10.91 6.58
N ALA A 115 -0.71 -11.67 5.60
CA ALA A 115 0.45 -11.20 4.85
C ALA A 115 0.00 -9.99 4.03
N THR A 116 -0.30 -8.90 4.73
CA THR A 116 -0.43 -7.59 4.15
C THR A 116 0.94 -7.26 3.59
N ALA A 117 1.02 -6.82 2.33
CA ALA A 117 2.24 -6.14 1.89
C ALA A 117 2.55 -5.08 2.95
N VAL A 118 3.79 -5.11 3.46
CA VAL A 118 4.18 -4.35 4.65
C VAL A 118 3.78 -2.89 4.45
N THR A 119 2.93 -2.36 5.32
CA THR A 119 2.57 -0.95 5.25
C THR A 119 3.84 -0.11 5.42
N PRO A 120 3.94 1.11 4.85
CA PRO A 120 5.10 1.97 5.06
C PRO A 120 5.46 2.15 6.55
N ASP A 121 4.46 2.18 7.44
CA ASP A 121 4.64 2.27 8.90
C ASP A 121 5.22 0.98 9.53
N GLU A 122 4.89 -0.19 9.00
CA GLU A 122 5.47 -1.48 9.43
C GLU A 122 6.89 -1.69 8.86
N LEU A 123 7.19 -1.10 7.70
CA LEU A 123 8.54 -1.08 7.10
C LEU A 123 9.53 -0.19 7.87
N VAL A 124 9.04 0.82 8.59
CA VAL A 124 9.86 1.70 9.44
C VAL A 124 10.38 0.95 10.69
N GLY A 125 9.73 -0.14 11.11
CA GLY A 125 10.13 -0.97 12.25
C GLY A 125 10.92 -2.25 11.91
N ALA A 126 10.94 -2.66 10.63
CA ALA A 126 11.74 -3.79 10.17
C ALA A 126 13.23 -3.41 10.11
N PRO A 127 14.17 -4.35 10.33
CA PRO A 127 15.59 -4.08 10.12
C PRO A 127 15.78 -3.57 8.69
N GLN A 128 16.24 -2.33 8.55
CA GLN A 128 16.56 -1.81 7.22
C GLN A 128 17.77 -2.55 6.69
N LEU A 129 17.59 -3.21 5.54
CA LEU A 129 18.71 -3.72 4.76
C LEU A 129 19.60 -2.54 4.36
N SER A 130 20.91 -2.74 4.40
CA SER A 130 21.80 -1.76 3.77
C SER A 130 21.48 -1.66 2.27
N GLU A 131 21.84 -0.55 1.64
CA GLU A 131 21.63 -0.41 0.19
C GLU A 131 22.31 -1.55 -0.59
N VAL A 132 23.49 -1.99 -0.13
CA VAL A 132 24.23 -3.12 -0.72
C VAL A 132 23.43 -4.42 -0.60
N ASP A 133 22.96 -4.77 0.60
CA ASP A 133 22.19 -6.00 0.83
C ASP A 133 20.88 -6.00 0.04
N ARG A 134 20.25 -4.82 -0.09
CA ARG A 134 19.03 -4.67 -0.89
C ARG A 134 19.29 -4.86 -2.38
N VAL A 135 20.38 -4.32 -2.92
CA VAL A 135 20.77 -4.51 -4.33
C VAL A 135 21.07 -5.98 -4.59
N GLU A 136 21.74 -6.67 -3.67
CA GLU A 136 21.99 -8.11 -3.75
C GLU A 136 20.68 -8.90 -3.74
N LEU A 137 19.77 -8.58 -2.82
CA LEU A 137 18.44 -9.19 -2.75
C LEU A 137 17.65 -9.01 -4.06
N ILE A 138 17.57 -7.78 -4.58
CA ILE A 138 16.87 -7.50 -5.84
C ILE A 138 17.47 -8.31 -6.99
N THR A 139 18.81 -8.38 -7.06
CA THR A 139 19.51 -9.12 -8.12
C THR A 139 19.22 -10.62 -8.03
N GLU A 140 19.23 -11.19 -6.82
CA GLU A 140 18.94 -12.60 -6.60
C GLU A 140 17.48 -12.94 -6.91
N LEU A 141 16.52 -12.12 -6.48
CA LEU A 141 15.11 -12.35 -6.80
C LEU A 141 14.82 -12.19 -8.30
N ALA A 142 15.46 -11.21 -8.96
CA ALA A 142 15.37 -11.06 -10.42
C ALA A 142 15.92 -12.29 -11.14
N ARG A 143 17.03 -12.86 -10.67
CA ARG A 143 17.60 -14.10 -11.20
C ARG A 143 16.66 -15.29 -11.02
N LYS A 144 15.96 -15.40 -9.88
CA LYS A 144 14.94 -16.44 -9.68
C LYS A 144 13.80 -16.32 -10.67
N LEU A 145 13.29 -15.10 -10.92
CA LEU A 145 12.26 -14.90 -11.95
C LEU A 145 12.79 -15.22 -13.35
N ASP A 146 14.02 -14.87 -13.68
CA ASP A 146 14.61 -15.18 -14.99
C ASP A 146 14.74 -16.69 -15.24
N GLN A 147 14.83 -17.50 -14.18
CA GLN A 147 14.85 -18.96 -14.27
C GLN A 147 13.46 -19.60 -14.36
N GLU A 148 12.40 -18.84 -14.13
CA GLU A 148 11.01 -19.33 -14.10
C GLU A 148 10.33 -19.08 -15.47
N PRO A 149 9.99 -20.13 -16.24
CA PRO A 149 9.31 -19.98 -17.53
C PRO A 149 8.01 -19.17 -17.48
N LEU A 150 7.22 -19.30 -16.41
CA LEU A 150 5.99 -18.54 -16.24
C LEU A 150 6.26 -17.03 -16.12
N ALA A 151 7.41 -16.61 -15.60
CA ALA A 151 7.77 -15.20 -15.49
C ALA A 151 8.04 -14.58 -16.87
N HIS A 152 8.67 -15.32 -17.78
CA HIS A 152 8.87 -14.87 -19.17
C HIS A 152 7.55 -14.69 -19.92
N ILE A 153 6.57 -15.56 -19.66
CA ILE A 153 5.21 -15.44 -20.22
C ILE A 153 4.49 -14.24 -19.58
N MET A 154 4.57 -14.08 -18.27
CA MET A 154 4.02 -12.94 -17.52
C MET A 154 4.54 -11.60 -18.05
N LEU A 155 5.83 -11.48 -18.34
CA LEU A 155 6.40 -10.22 -18.86
C LEU A 155 5.85 -9.83 -20.24
N GLY A 156 5.34 -10.79 -21.01
CA GLY A 156 4.63 -10.55 -22.28
C GLY A 156 3.15 -10.18 -22.11
N GLY A 157 2.43 -10.89 -21.23
CA GLY A 157 0.98 -10.73 -21.02
C GLY A 157 0.56 -9.75 -19.92
N ARG A 158 1.48 -9.36 -19.02
CA ARG A 158 1.24 -8.54 -17.82
C ARG A 158 0.02 -8.99 -17.02
N GLU A 159 -0.92 -8.09 -16.74
CA GLU A 159 -2.12 -8.36 -15.91
C GLU A 159 -2.98 -9.48 -16.50
N LEU A 160 -3.09 -9.55 -17.85
CA LEU A 160 -3.86 -10.58 -18.54
C LEU A 160 -3.34 -12.00 -18.26
N PHE A 161 -2.03 -12.18 -18.11
CA PHE A 161 -1.44 -13.48 -17.78
C PHE A 161 -2.00 -14.01 -16.45
N HIS A 162 -2.06 -13.17 -15.41
CA HIS A 162 -2.54 -13.57 -14.09
C HIS A 162 -4.02 -13.93 -14.13
N THR A 163 -4.83 -13.10 -14.77
CA THR A 163 -6.26 -13.36 -14.97
C THR A 163 -6.50 -14.67 -15.73
N ASN A 164 -5.73 -14.93 -16.79
CA ASN A 164 -5.82 -16.17 -17.56
C ASN A 164 -5.56 -17.40 -16.69
N LEU A 165 -4.49 -17.34 -15.89
CA LEU A 165 -4.03 -18.48 -15.12
C LEU A 165 -4.92 -18.75 -13.91
N LEU A 166 -5.41 -17.71 -13.23
CA LEU A 166 -6.39 -17.85 -12.15
C LEU A 166 -7.72 -18.43 -12.68
N ALA A 167 -8.20 -17.97 -13.84
CA ALA A 167 -9.38 -18.56 -14.46
C ALA A 167 -9.18 -20.01 -14.90
N TRP A 168 -7.95 -20.40 -15.25
CA TRP A 168 -7.61 -21.80 -15.52
C TRP A 168 -7.55 -22.62 -14.24
N PHE A 169 -6.93 -22.10 -13.16
CA PHE A 169 -6.92 -22.72 -11.84
C PHE A 169 -8.33 -23.04 -11.33
N CYS A 170 -9.25 -22.08 -11.45
CA CYS A 170 -10.66 -22.25 -11.11
C CYS A 170 -11.36 -23.38 -11.88
N ARG A 171 -10.93 -23.67 -13.12
CA ARG A 171 -11.56 -24.68 -13.99
C ARG A 171 -10.99 -26.07 -13.78
N GLU A 172 -9.67 -26.18 -13.66
CA GLU A 172 -8.99 -27.48 -13.54
C GLU A 172 -8.97 -28.00 -12.09
N MET A 173 -8.98 -27.09 -11.12
CA MET A 173 -8.86 -27.42 -9.70
C MET A 173 -9.91 -26.67 -8.87
N PRO A 174 -11.21 -26.83 -9.17
CA PRO A 174 -12.27 -25.98 -8.63
C PRO A 174 -12.43 -26.06 -7.11
N GLN A 175 -12.05 -27.18 -6.48
CA GLN A 175 -12.06 -27.31 -5.02
C GLN A 175 -10.90 -26.53 -4.38
N GLN A 176 -9.67 -26.74 -4.85
CA GLN A 176 -8.49 -26.05 -4.31
C GLN A 176 -8.60 -24.54 -4.57
N ALA A 177 -9.09 -24.14 -5.74
CA ALA A 177 -9.37 -22.75 -6.03
C ALA A 177 -10.44 -22.18 -5.08
N SER A 178 -11.53 -22.92 -4.82
CA SER A 178 -12.55 -22.53 -3.84
C SER A 178 -11.92 -22.24 -2.47
N ASP A 179 -11.07 -23.14 -1.97
CA ASP A 179 -10.40 -23.01 -0.67
C ASP A 179 -9.50 -21.76 -0.61
N VAL A 180 -8.80 -21.44 -1.72
CA VAL A 180 -7.97 -20.23 -1.83
C VAL A 180 -8.82 -18.97 -1.79
N PHE A 181 -9.86 -18.89 -2.63
CA PHE A 181 -10.67 -17.68 -2.76
C PHE A 181 -11.54 -17.42 -1.53
N ASP A 182 -12.04 -18.47 -0.86
CA ASP A 182 -12.73 -18.35 0.43
C ASP A 182 -11.83 -17.74 1.51
N ALA A 183 -10.53 -18.04 1.47
CA ALA A 183 -9.57 -17.57 2.46
C ALA A 183 -9.03 -16.15 2.18
N LEU A 184 -9.46 -15.50 1.08
CA LEU A 184 -9.06 -14.12 0.75
C LEU A 184 -9.73 -13.08 1.64
N VAL A 185 -10.95 -13.35 2.11
CA VAL A 185 -11.70 -12.45 2.99
C VAL A 185 -12.16 -13.23 4.21
N PRO A 186 -12.02 -12.69 5.45
CA PRO A 186 -12.51 -13.37 6.64
C PRO A 186 -14.02 -13.67 6.54
N ILE A 187 -14.40 -14.94 6.70
CA ILE A 187 -15.80 -15.34 6.84
C ILE A 187 -16.30 -14.83 8.21
N PRO A 188 -17.45 -14.14 8.30
CA PRO A 188 -18.02 -13.75 9.59
C PRO A 188 -18.32 -14.98 10.47
N ASP A 189 -17.93 -14.93 11.75
CA ASP A 189 -18.11 -16.01 12.75
C ASP A 189 -19.57 -16.51 12.94
N SER A 190 -20.57 -15.88 12.33
CA SER A 190 -21.95 -16.36 12.34
C SER A 190 -22.20 -17.54 11.39
N ALA A 191 -21.22 -17.94 10.59
CA ALA A 191 -21.34 -19.12 9.73
C ALA A 191 -20.87 -20.37 10.51
N ASP A 192 -21.82 -21.08 11.14
CA ASP A 192 -21.58 -22.33 11.88
C ASP A 192 -21.01 -23.48 11.02
N THR A 193 -20.82 -23.27 9.71
CA THR A 193 -20.29 -24.26 8.76
C THR A 193 -19.32 -23.60 7.79
N LYS A 194 -18.12 -24.21 7.64
CA LYS A 194 -17.23 -23.90 6.52
C LYS A 194 -17.99 -24.16 5.20
N PRO A 195 -17.91 -23.25 4.21
CA PRO A 195 -18.43 -23.51 2.87
C PRO A 195 -17.89 -24.85 2.35
N GLN A 196 -18.73 -25.64 1.69
CA GLN A 196 -18.37 -26.97 1.18
C GLN A 196 -18.51 -27.09 -0.35
N GLY A 197 -18.99 -26.06 -1.03
CA GLY A 197 -19.08 -26.06 -2.49
C GLY A 197 -17.74 -25.80 -3.18
N TYR A 198 -17.76 -25.96 -4.50
CA TYR A 198 -16.62 -25.67 -5.39
C TYR A 198 -16.99 -24.58 -6.38
N ILE A 199 -15.99 -24.06 -7.10
CA ILE A 199 -16.23 -23.05 -8.13
C ILE A 199 -17.00 -23.69 -9.29
N ARG A 200 -18.22 -23.21 -9.52
CA ARG A 200 -19.09 -23.67 -10.61
C ARG A 200 -18.79 -22.97 -11.92
N ARG A 201 -18.46 -21.68 -11.84
CA ARG A 201 -18.26 -20.82 -13.00
C ARG A 201 -17.21 -19.77 -12.68
N VAL A 202 -16.38 -19.50 -13.67
CA VAL A 202 -15.46 -18.38 -13.69
C VAL A 202 -15.57 -17.71 -15.04
N ASP A 203 -15.82 -16.40 -15.04
CA ASP A 203 -15.82 -15.57 -16.22
C ASP A 203 -14.66 -14.59 -16.14
N ARG A 204 -14.17 -14.18 -17.31
CA ARG A 204 -13.15 -13.16 -17.44
C ARG A 204 -13.68 -11.97 -18.23
N GLU A 205 -13.17 -10.79 -17.92
CA GLU A 205 -13.46 -9.53 -18.63
C GLU A 205 -14.97 -9.19 -18.68
N ARG A 206 -15.77 -9.79 -17.78
CA ARG A 206 -17.22 -9.57 -17.71
C ARG A 206 -17.47 -8.16 -17.21
N GLY A 207 -18.11 -7.32 -18.03
CA GLY A 207 -18.35 -5.93 -17.67
C GLY A 207 -17.06 -5.13 -17.42
N HIS A 208 -15.95 -5.54 -18.04
CA HIS A 208 -14.59 -5.02 -17.81
C HIS A 208 -13.97 -5.36 -16.45
N LEU A 209 -14.55 -6.30 -15.69
CA LEU A 209 -13.93 -6.86 -14.48
C LEU A 209 -12.97 -7.98 -14.90
N ASP A 210 -11.76 -8.03 -14.34
CA ASP A 210 -10.77 -9.05 -14.72
C ASP A 210 -11.29 -10.47 -14.50
N LEU A 211 -11.82 -10.78 -13.30
CA LEU A 211 -12.33 -12.09 -12.94
C LEU A 211 -13.66 -12.00 -12.19
N SER A 212 -14.60 -12.88 -12.50
CA SER A 212 -15.84 -13.08 -11.74
C SER A 212 -16.04 -14.56 -11.45
N ILE A 213 -16.32 -14.91 -10.19
CA ILE A 213 -16.38 -16.28 -9.68
C ILE A 213 -17.74 -16.55 -9.04
N TRP A 214 -18.32 -17.71 -9.36
CA TRP A 214 -19.53 -18.22 -8.74
C TRP A 214 -19.31 -19.64 -8.24
N TRP A 215 -19.88 -19.92 -7.07
CA TRP A 215 -19.89 -21.25 -6.46
C TRP A 215 -21.17 -22.00 -6.79
N ASP A 216 -21.17 -23.31 -6.53
CA ASP A 216 -22.34 -24.18 -6.71
C ASP A 216 -23.27 -24.22 -5.48
N ASP A 217 -22.91 -23.51 -4.41
CA ASP A 217 -23.68 -23.39 -3.18
C ASP A 217 -24.24 -21.96 -2.99
N HIS A 218 -24.61 -21.60 -1.75
CA HIS A 218 -25.31 -20.35 -1.42
C HIS A 218 -24.40 -19.12 -1.28
N ARG A 219 -23.10 -19.22 -1.60
CA ARG A 219 -22.18 -18.07 -1.52
C ARG A 219 -22.54 -17.00 -2.53
N THR A 220 -22.33 -15.74 -2.13
CA THR A 220 -22.36 -14.60 -3.04
C THR A 220 -21.20 -14.70 -4.04
N PRO A 221 -21.35 -14.16 -5.26
CA PRO A 221 -20.25 -14.14 -6.23
C PRO A 221 -19.05 -13.35 -5.71
N MET A 222 -17.88 -13.55 -6.32
CA MET A 222 -16.69 -12.75 -6.06
C MET A 222 -16.20 -12.12 -7.36
N VAL A 223 -15.77 -10.87 -7.28
CA VAL A 223 -15.13 -10.16 -8.38
C VAL A 223 -13.71 -9.78 -7.96
N ILE A 224 -12.76 -9.97 -8.87
CA ILE A 224 -11.35 -9.66 -8.63
C ILE A 224 -10.87 -8.75 -9.75
N GLU A 225 -10.25 -7.63 -9.36
CA GLU A 225 -9.47 -6.76 -10.24
C GLU A 225 -7.98 -6.95 -9.95
N ASN A 226 -7.16 -7.13 -10.99
CA ASN A 226 -5.74 -7.44 -10.89
C ASN A 226 -4.87 -6.22 -11.22
N LYS A 227 -4.07 -5.76 -10.26
CA LYS A 227 -3.14 -4.62 -10.40
C LYS A 227 -1.71 -5.03 -10.08
N VAL A 228 -1.00 -5.54 -11.09
CA VAL A 228 0.39 -6.03 -10.93
C VAL A 228 1.35 -4.84 -10.90
N PHE A 229 1.46 -4.10 -12.00
CA PHE A 229 2.44 -3.01 -12.15
C PHE A 229 1.82 -1.61 -12.14
N SER A 230 0.58 -1.51 -11.68
CA SER A 230 -0.27 -0.32 -11.69
C SER A 230 -0.95 -0.14 -10.32
N LEU A 231 -1.42 1.06 -10.03
CA LEU A 231 -2.09 1.40 -8.77
C LEU A 231 -3.57 1.20 -9.00
N PRO A 232 -4.30 0.63 -8.03
CA PRO A 232 -5.74 0.77 -8.05
C PRO A 232 -6.11 2.24 -8.21
N ASP A 233 -6.87 2.57 -9.24
CA ASP A 233 -7.38 3.91 -9.48
C ASP A 233 -8.78 4.02 -8.82
N PRO A 234 -8.95 4.92 -7.84
CA PRO A 234 -10.24 5.24 -7.21
C PRO A 234 -11.40 5.43 -8.21
N ASP A 235 -11.19 6.19 -9.28
CA ASP A 235 -12.24 6.49 -10.26
C ASP A 235 -12.60 5.25 -11.08
N GLN A 236 -11.60 4.41 -11.36
CA GLN A 236 -11.81 3.11 -12.01
C GLN A 236 -12.64 2.17 -11.13
N LEU A 237 -12.35 2.12 -9.83
CA LEU A 237 -13.09 1.31 -8.87
C LEU A 237 -14.54 1.77 -8.68
N ASP A 238 -14.78 3.08 -8.63
CA ASP A 238 -16.14 3.63 -8.63
C ASP A 238 -16.90 3.20 -9.90
N GLY A 239 -16.25 3.27 -11.06
CA GLY A 239 -16.80 2.81 -12.34
C GLY A 239 -17.13 1.31 -12.33
N TYR A 240 -16.30 0.48 -11.72
CA TYR A 240 -16.57 -0.95 -11.57
C TYR A 240 -17.71 -1.24 -10.61
N SER A 241 -17.74 -0.59 -9.44
CA SER A 241 -18.84 -0.75 -8.47
C SER A 241 -20.19 -0.36 -9.09
N ALA A 242 -20.23 0.72 -9.89
CA ALA A 242 -21.44 1.09 -10.63
C ALA A 242 -21.88 0.01 -11.65
N ARG A 243 -20.93 -0.67 -12.31
CA ARG A 243 -21.25 -1.75 -13.26
C ARG A 243 -21.76 -3.00 -12.54
N ILE A 244 -21.11 -3.38 -11.43
CA ILE A 244 -21.52 -4.50 -10.58
C ILE A 244 -22.98 -4.36 -10.15
N LEU A 245 -23.38 -3.16 -9.72
CA LEU A 245 -24.77 -2.89 -9.30
C LEU A 245 -25.81 -3.06 -10.41
N ASN A 246 -25.38 -2.95 -11.67
CA ASN A 246 -26.25 -3.14 -12.84
C ASN A 246 -26.25 -4.58 -13.36
N ASP A 247 -25.44 -5.48 -12.80
CA ASP A 247 -25.34 -6.88 -13.21
C ASP A 247 -26.15 -7.78 -12.28
N THR A 248 -27.27 -8.29 -12.77
CA THR A 248 -28.20 -9.12 -11.99
C THR A 248 -27.64 -10.50 -11.62
N GLU A 249 -26.56 -10.96 -12.26
CA GLU A 249 -25.87 -12.21 -11.88
C GLU A 249 -24.82 -11.99 -10.77
N LEU A 250 -24.47 -10.73 -10.47
CA LEU A 250 -23.57 -10.30 -9.41
C LEU A 250 -24.35 -9.70 -8.24
N ASP A 251 -25.17 -10.52 -7.57
CA ASP A 251 -25.88 -10.08 -6.38
C ASP A 251 -24.90 -9.92 -5.19
N ARG A 252 -24.61 -8.66 -4.85
CA ARG A 252 -23.75 -8.24 -3.72
C ARG A 252 -22.43 -9.00 -3.64
N PRO A 253 -21.59 -8.97 -4.70
CA PRO A 253 -20.39 -9.77 -4.73
C PRO A 253 -19.36 -9.23 -3.73
N THR A 254 -18.50 -10.12 -3.26
CA THR A 254 -17.25 -9.73 -2.60
C THR A 254 -16.33 -9.08 -3.64
N GLN A 255 -15.87 -7.85 -3.38
CA GLN A 255 -15.05 -7.08 -4.31
C GLN A 255 -13.59 -7.09 -3.83
N ILE A 256 -12.70 -7.70 -4.62
CA ILE A 256 -11.29 -7.85 -4.30
C ILE A 256 -10.44 -7.09 -5.30
N ILE A 257 -9.40 -6.43 -4.80
CA ILE A 257 -8.31 -5.92 -5.62
C ILE A 257 -7.01 -6.61 -5.27
N LEU A 258 -6.51 -7.42 -6.21
CA LEU A 258 -5.25 -8.12 -6.06
C LEU A 258 -4.12 -7.22 -6.55
N SER A 259 -3.28 -6.72 -5.63
CA SER A 259 -2.25 -5.74 -5.98
C SER A 259 -0.87 -6.03 -5.39
N LEU A 260 0.20 -5.82 -6.18
CA LEU A 260 1.58 -5.93 -5.69
C LEU A 260 1.94 -4.82 -4.70
N GLN A 261 1.38 -3.62 -4.86
CA GLN A 261 1.70 -2.50 -3.98
C GLN A 261 0.52 -2.16 -3.07
N ASP A 262 0.86 -1.62 -1.91
CA ASP A 262 -0.11 -1.02 -1.01
C ASP A 262 -0.52 0.37 -1.54
N PRO A 263 -1.82 0.61 -1.86
CA PRO A 263 -2.33 1.92 -2.20
C PRO A 263 -2.40 2.88 -1.00
N GLN A 264 -2.04 2.42 0.21
CA GLN A 264 -2.09 3.14 1.49
C GLN A 264 -3.52 3.48 1.92
N TRP A 265 -4.46 2.59 1.61
CA TRP A 265 -5.83 2.73 2.07
C TRP A 265 -5.96 2.28 3.52
N PRO A 266 -6.78 2.96 4.33
CA PRO A 266 -7.10 2.49 5.67
C PRO A 266 -7.65 1.06 5.63
N GLU A 267 -7.06 0.18 6.44
CA GLU A 267 -7.51 -1.22 6.58
C GLU A 267 -7.53 -2.00 5.25
N ASP A 268 -6.63 -1.66 4.31
CA ASP A 268 -6.55 -2.27 2.97
C ASP A 268 -7.88 -2.16 2.19
N THR A 269 -8.72 -1.20 2.52
CA THR A 269 -10.09 -1.14 2.03
C THR A 269 -10.39 0.19 1.36
N PHE A 270 -10.98 0.14 0.17
CA PHE A 270 -11.46 1.32 -0.53
C PHE A 270 -12.99 1.32 -0.59
N ASP A 271 -13.59 2.28 0.12
CA ASP A 271 -15.04 2.43 0.16
C ASP A 271 -15.54 3.31 -1.00
N THR A 272 -16.51 2.78 -1.75
CA THR A 272 -17.18 3.48 -2.86
C THR A 272 -18.54 4.02 -2.47
N THR A 273 -19.07 3.70 -1.28
CA THR A 273 -20.46 4.03 -0.87
C THR A 273 -20.78 5.52 -0.88
N ASP A 274 -19.81 6.38 -0.55
CA ASP A 274 -19.98 7.84 -0.56
C ASP A 274 -20.06 8.43 -1.97
N ARG A 275 -19.49 7.75 -2.98
CA ARG A 275 -19.40 8.24 -4.37
C ARG A 275 -20.34 7.50 -5.32
N VAL A 276 -20.69 6.26 -5.01
CA VAL A 276 -21.57 5.38 -5.77
C VAL A 276 -22.72 4.94 -4.88
N PRO A 277 -23.97 5.43 -5.10
CA PRO A 277 -25.13 5.01 -4.33
C PRO A 277 -25.35 3.49 -4.40
N GLY A 278 -25.30 2.83 -3.25
CA GLY A 278 -25.39 1.36 -3.16
C GLY A 278 -24.08 0.63 -3.44
N GLY A 279 -22.96 1.35 -3.60
CA GLY A 279 -21.62 0.79 -3.74
C GLY A 279 -21.19 -0.07 -2.55
N ALA A 280 -20.01 -0.67 -2.67
CA ALA A 280 -19.44 -1.47 -1.60
C ALA A 280 -17.92 -1.26 -1.50
N SER A 281 -17.35 -1.85 -0.46
CA SER A 281 -15.92 -1.77 -0.21
C SER A 281 -15.13 -2.78 -1.06
N TRP A 282 -14.07 -2.29 -1.70
CA TRP A 282 -13.04 -3.14 -2.30
C TRP A 282 -11.99 -3.49 -1.25
N VAL A 283 -11.72 -4.79 -1.08
CA VAL A 283 -10.69 -5.28 -0.16
C VAL A 283 -9.44 -5.60 -0.95
N ARG A 284 -8.30 -5.03 -0.55
CA ARG A 284 -7.01 -5.33 -1.15
C ARG A 284 -6.45 -6.63 -0.61
N VAL A 285 -5.94 -7.45 -1.53
CA VAL A 285 -5.13 -8.63 -1.23
C VAL A 285 -3.79 -8.49 -1.94
N SER A 286 -2.69 -8.82 -1.25
CA SER A 286 -1.36 -8.88 -1.87
C SER A 286 -1.16 -10.15 -2.70
N TYR A 287 -0.27 -10.13 -3.69
CA TYR A 287 0.11 -11.37 -4.39
C TYR A 287 0.88 -12.32 -3.47
N GLY A 288 1.59 -11.80 -2.47
CA GLY A 288 2.22 -12.62 -1.43
C GLY A 288 1.18 -13.44 -0.67
N ARG A 289 0.07 -12.83 -0.26
CA ARG A 289 -1.03 -13.53 0.42
C ARG A 289 -1.68 -14.57 -0.48
N LEU A 290 -1.93 -14.24 -1.74
CA LEU A 290 -2.46 -15.19 -2.70
C LEU A 290 -1.53 -16.40 -2.88
N SER A 291 -0.22 -16.17 -2.96
CA SER A 291 0.78 -17.24 -3.04
C SER A 291 0.68 -18.21 -1.86
N GLU A 292 0.70 -17.68 -0.64
CA GLU A 292 0.61 -18.49 0.59
C GLU A 292 -0.64 -19.37 0.58
N LEU A 293 -1.78 -18.79 0.22
CA LEU A 293 -3.05 -19.50 0.17
C LEU A 293 -3.04 -20.60 -0.89
N ILE A 294 -2.51 -20.32 -2.08
CA ILE A 294 -2.37 -21.33 -3.14
C ILE A 294 -1.46 -22.47 -2.68
N LEU A 295 -0.27 -22.16 -2.15
CA LEU A 295 0.67 -23.19 -1.70
C LEU A 295 0.04 -24.05 -0.60
N HIS A 296 -0.65 -23.42 0.35
CA HIS A 296 -1.35 -24.13 1.42
C HIS A 296 -2.47 -25.03 0.90
N ALA A 297 -3.31 -24.54 -0.03
CA ALA A 297 -4.38 -25.34 -0.63
C ALA A 297 -3.87 -26.51 -1.47
N LEU A 298 -2.60 -26.48 -1.88
CA LEU A 298 -1.94 -27.55 -2.62
C LEU A 298 -1.10 -28.48 -1.74
N GLU A 299 -1.04 -28.25 -0.43
CA GLU A 299 -0.35 -29.16 0.51
C GLU A 299 -1.01 -30.55 0.50
N GLY A 300 -0.21 -31.59 0.35
CA GLY A 300 -0.70 -32.98 0.31
C GLY A 300 -1.50 -33.37 -0.93
N VAL A 301 -1.72 -32.44 -1.88
CA VAL A 301 -2.35 -32.75 -3.17
C VAL A 301 -1.34 -33.51 -4.04
N SER A 302 -1.81 -34.64 -4.62
CA SER A 302 -1.03 -35.51 -5.50
C SER A 302 -0.39 -34.73 -6.65
N LEU A 303 0.85 -35.08 -6.98
CA LEU A 303 1.58 -34.47 -8.10
C LEU A 303 0.86 -34.72 -9.42
N SER A 304 0.52 -33.64 -10.12
CA SER A 304 0.02 -33.63 -11.49
C SER A 304 0.62 -32.43 -12.24
N TYR A 305 0.47 -32.42 -13.56
CA TYR A 305 0.90 -31.27 -14.37
C TYR A 305 0.22 -29.97 -13.89
N GLU A 306 -1.08 -30.04 -13.61
CA GLU A 306 -1.89 -28.89 -13.18
C GLU A 306 -1.42 -28.33 -11.84
N VAL A 307 -1.22 -29.23 -10.86
CA VAL A 307 -0.73 -28.90 -9.53
C VAL A 307 0.64 -28.23 -9.58
N GLU A 308 1.57 -28.76 -10.38
CA GLU A 308 2.92 -28.21 -10.50
C GLU A 308 2.90 -26.83 -11.17
N ILE A 309 2.12 -26.62 -12.23
CA ILE A 309 1.98 -25.30 -12.86
C ILE A 309 1.48 -24.25 -11.86
N ILE A 310 0.49 -24.60 -11.04
CA ILE A 310 -0.05 -23.67 -10.03
C ILE A 310 0.96 -23.44 -8.88
N ARG A 311 1.74 -24.45 -8.47
CA ARG A 311 2.85 -24.26 -7.51
C ARG A 311 3.92 -23.33 -8.05
N HIS A 312 4.36 -23.53 -9.28
CA HIS A 312 5.31 -22.65 -9.96
C HIS A 312 4.78 -21.22 -10.05
N TYR A 313 3.49 -21.05 -10.38
CA TYR A 313 2.86 -19.74 -10.36
C TYR A 313 2.86 -19.09 -8.98
N ALA A 314 2.50 -19.85 -7.94
CA ALA A 314 2.46 -19.35 -6.57
C ALA A 314 3.85 -18.89 -6.10
N GLU A 315 4.90 -19.68 -6.36
CA GLU A 315 6.28 -19.29 -6.06
C GLU A 315 6.72 -18.08 -6.89
N MET A 316 6.36 -18.02 -8.16
CA MET A 316 6.66 -16.88 -9.02
C MET A 316 6.05 -15.58 -8.49
N ILE A 317 4.77 -15.57 -8.12
CA ILE A 317 4.11 -14.36 -7.61
C ILE A 317 4.59 -13.98 -6.20
N LYS A 318 5.09 -14.94 -5.42
CA LYS A 318 5.78 -14.68 -4.14
C LYS A 318 7.08 -13.92 -4.36
N VAL A 319 7.94 -14.43 -5.25
CA VAL A 319 9.19 -13.75 -5.62
C VAL A 319 8.90 -12.36 -6.20
N LEU A 320 7.84 -12.23 -6.99
CA LEU A 320 7.41 -10.94 -7.53
C LEU A 320 6.95 -9.96 -6.44
N GLN A 321 6.23 -10.43 -5.42
CA GLN A 321 5.87 -9.62 -4.25
C GLN A 321 7.13 -9.19 -3.47
N GLU A 322 8.05 -10.11 -3.21
CA GLU A 322 9.32 -9.81 -2.53
C GLU A 322 10.14 -8.75 -3.29
N LEU A 323 10.15 -8.80 -4.63
CA LEU A 323 10.77 -7.77 -5.47
C LEU A 323 10.07 -6.41 -5.34
N ALA A 324 8.74 -6.38 -5.36
CA ALA A 324 7.97 -5.16 -5.19
C ALA A 324 8.27 -4.50 -3.83
N ASP A 325 8.34 -5.30 -2.77
CA ASP A 325 8.65 -4.85 -1.41
C ASP A 325 10.11 -4.37 -1.28
N ALA A 326 11.04 -4.96 -2.04
CA ALA A 326 12.45 -4.60 -2.03
C ALA A 326 12.73 -3.27 -2.77
N VAL A 327 11.92 -2.90 -3.77
CA VAL A 327 12.11 -1.64 -4.52
C VAL A 327 11.31 -0.46 -3.94
N THR A 328 10.40 -0.74 -3.02
CA THR A 328 9.65 0.26 -2.24
C THR A 328 10.61 1.06 -1.36
N VAL A 329 10.41 2.37 -1.31
CA VAL A 329 11.23 3.31 -0.54
C VAL A 329 10.89 3.20 0.95
N ARG A 330 11.91 3.10 1.78
CA ARG A 330 11.82 2.94 3.25
C ARG A 330 12.57 4.03 4.02
N SER A 331 13.47 4.75 3.36
CA SER A 331 14.21 5.87 3.94
C SER A 331 14.32 7.04 2.95
N ASP A 332 14.34 8.25 3.51
CA ASP A 332 14.54 9.49 2.75
C ASP A 332 15.96 9.57 2.14
N ASP A 333 16.94 8.86 2.70
CA ASP A 333 18.32 8.85 2.19
C ASP A 333 18.48 8.04 0.89
N GLU A 334 17.47 7.27 0.50
CA GLU A 334 17.56 6.42 -0.67
C GLU A 334 17.53 7.20 -2.00
N PRO A 335 18.13 6.67 -3.08
CA PRO A 335 18.03 7.25 -4.41
C PRO A 335 16.58 7.23 -4.95
N VAL A 336 16.14 8.29 -5.61
CA VAL A 336 14.81 8.32 -6.25
C VAL A 336 14.73 7.30 -7.38
N LEU A 337 15.76 7.23 -8.22
CA LEU A 337 15.80 6.33 -9.37
C LEU A 337 16.41 4.99 -9.01
N LEU A 338 15.68 3.90 -9.27
CA LEU A 338 16.16 2.55 -8.99
C LEU A 338 17.46 2.23 -9.74
N THR A 339 17.60 2.77 -10.94
CA THR A 339 18.78 2.58 -11.81
C THR A 339 20.06 3.15 -11.21
N ASP A 340 19.97 4.12 -10.31
CA ASP A 340 21.15 4.69 -9.66
C ASP A 340 21.76 3.68 -8.66
N SER A 341 20.91 2.89 -7.98
CA SER A 341 21.36 1.80 -7.09
C SER A 341 21.79 0.54 -7.87
N LEU A 342 21.25 0.31 -9.06
CA LEU A 342 21.42 -0.95 -9.81
C LEU A 342 22.42 -0.88 -10.98
N ALA A 343 23.34 0.10 -10.98
CA ALA A 343 24.20 0.41 -12.13
C ALA A 343 25.16 -0.72 -12.62
N GLY A 344 25.16 -1.90 -12.00
CA GLY A 344 25.89 -3.09 -12.44
C GLY A 344 25.12 -4.40 -12.35
N ALA A 345 23.84 -4.36 -11.96
CA ALA A 345 23.02 -5.56 -11.84
C ALA A 345 22.52 -6.02 -13.22
N HIS A 346 22.60 -7.33 -13.49
CA HIS A 346 22.08 -7.93 -14.72
C HIS A 346 20.62 -8.31 -14.49
N ILE A 347 19.71 -7.42 -14.86
CA ILE A 347 18.27 -7.60 -14.73
C ILE A 347 17.64 -7.44 -16.11
N GLU A 348 16.72 -8.33 -16.46
CA GLU A 348 15.95 -8.24 -17.70
C GLU A 348 15.26 -6.87 -17.81
N GLN A 349 15.33 -6.26 -19.00
CA GLN A 349 14.97 -4.86 -19.19
C GLN A 349 13.50 -4.55 -18.90
N ARG A 350 12.56 -5.42 -19.29
CA ARG A 350 11.13 -5.23 -19.02
C ARG A 350 10.84 -5.33 -17.52
N LEU A 351 11.48 -6.28 -16.82
CA LEU A 351 11.40 -6.38 -15.36
C LEU A 351 11.95 -5.12 -14.71
N LEU A 352 13.14 -4.64 -15.12
CA LEU A 352 13.72 -3.40 -14.59
C LEU A 352 12.79 -2.20 -14.78
N TRP A 353 12.13 -2.07 -15.92
CA TRP A 353 11.15 -1.00 -16.16
C TRP A 353 9.93 -1.12 -15.26
N SER A 354 9.39 -2.33 -15.06
CA SER A 354 8.30 -2.56 -14.12
C SER A 354 8.71 -2.21 -12.69
N LEU A 355 9.88 -2.63 -12.23
CA LEU A 355 10.41 -2.29 -10.91
C LEU A 355 10.64 -0.78 -10.73
N ALA A 356 11.15 -0.10 -11.76
CA ALA A 356 11.32 1.35 -11.75
C ALA A 356 9.99 2.10 -11.62
N LYS A 357 8.89 1.59 -12.22
CA LYS A 357 7.54 2.14 -12.01
C LYS A 357 7.08 1.98 -10.57
N LEU A 358 7.24 0.78 -10.00
CA LEU A 358 6.87 0.51 -8.61
C LEU A 358 7.61 1.45 -7.64
N ARG A 359 8.92 1.63 -7.85
CA ARG A 359 9.72 2.59 -7.06
C ARG A 359 9.25 4.02 -7.22
N ALA A 360 9.07 4.49 -8.46
CA ALA A 360 8.64 5.87 -8.73
C ALA A 360 7.29 6.16 -8.06
N ARG A 361 6.40 5.17 -8.03
CA ARG A 361 5.13 5.29 -7.33
C ARG A 361 5.28 5.34 -5.83
N SER A 362 6.13 4.50 -5.24
CA SER A 362 6.42 4.57 -3.81
C SER A 362 6.95 5.96 -3.42
N VAL A 363 7.82 6.55 -4.26
CA VAL A 363 8.28 7.93 -4.08
C VAL A 363 7.11 8.92 -4.17
N SER A 364 6.23 8.81 -5.17
CA SER A 364 5.06 9.69 -5.30
C SER A 364 4.13 9.62 -4.10
N GLN A 365 3.89 8.43 -3.53
CA GLN A 365 3.07 8.27 -2.32
C GLN A 365 3.69 8.96 -1.11
N ILE A 366 5.01 8.81 -0.91
CA ILE A 366 5.73 9.49 0.18
C ILE A 366 5.62 11.02 0.03
N ILE A 367 5.80 11.54 -1.19
CA ILE A 367 5.68 12.97 -1.45
C ILE A 367 4.25 13.46 -1.23
N GLN A 368 3.23 12.75 -1.74
CA GLN A 368 1.82 13.11 -1.54
C GLN A 368 1.48 13.17 -0.05
N SER A 369 1.86 12.14 0.71
CA SER A 369 1.64 12.06 2.16
C SER A 369 2.29 13.23 2.91
N ASP A 370 3.55 13.55 2.61
CA ASP A 370 4.22 14.69 3.23
C ASP A 370 3.56 16.04 2.88
N LEU A 371 3.14 16.22 1.63
CA LEU A 371 2.48 17.45 1.19
C LEU A 371 1.09 17.59 1.85
N ASP A 372 0.32 16.51 1.96
CA ASP A 372 -0.99 16.50 2.61
C ASP A 372 -0.89 16.77 4.11
N ALA A 373 0.07 16.14 4.80
CA ALA A 373 0.34 16.37 6.22
C ALA A 373 0.66 17.84 6.54
N ARG A 374 1.15 18.59 5.54
CA ARG A 374 1.51 20.01 5.61
C ARG A 374 0.44 20.94 5.04
N SER A 375 -0.71 20.40 4.62
CA SER A 375 -1.81 21.17 4.00
C SER A 375 -1.41 21.91 2.72
N PHE A 376 -0.50 21.37 1.91
CA PHE A 376 -0.26 21.90 0.57
C PHE A 376 -1.42 21.51 -0.37
N ASP A 377 -1.77 22.39 -1.32
CA ASP A 377 -2.75 22.06 -2.37
C ASP A 377 -2.01 21.55 -3.60
N CYS A 378 -1.62 20.29 -3.58
CA CYS A 378 -0.85 19.69 -4.66
C CYS A 378 -1.27 18.23 -4.87
N THR A 379 -1.32 17.82 -6.13
CA THR A 379 -1.53 16.43 -6.52
C THR A 379 -0.24 15.91 -7.12
N VAL A 380 0.26 14.83 -6.51
CA VAL A 380 1.44 14.10 -6.95
C VAL A 380 0.98 12.87 -7.73
N ASP A 381 1.67 12.60 -8.83
CA ASP A 381 1.39 11.43 -9.66
C ASP A 381 2.70 10.77 -10.11
N SER A 382 2.63 9.54 -10.58
CA SER A 382 3.72 8.79 -11.19
C SER A 382 3.28 8.20 -12.52
N GLY A 383 4.14 8.30 -13.53
CA GLY A 383 3.96 7.71 -14.84
C GLY A 383 5.24 7.08 -15.36
N PHE A 384 5.21 6.71 -16.63
CA PHE A 384 6.38 6.13 -17.29
C PHE A 384 6.39 6.51 -18.77
N SER A 385 7.51 7.04 -19.24
CA SER A 385 7.66 7.52 -20.62
C SER A 385 9.07 7.26 -21.11
N ASN A 386 9.20 6.77 -22.35
CA ASN A 386 10.48 6.51 -23.02
C ASN A 386 11.48 5.69 -22.18
N GLY A 387 11.00 4.66 -21.47
CA GLY A 387 11.86 3.81 -20.64
C GLY A 387 12.29 4.44 -19.31
N THR A 388 11.72 5.58 -18.93
CA THR A 388 12.05 6.31 -17.70
C THR A 388 10.82 6.57 -16.83
N PRO A 389 10.94 6.47 -15.50
CA PRO A 389 9.89 6.89 -14.60
C PRO A 389 9.69 8.40 -14.70
N VAL A 390 8.42 8.80 -14.54
CA VAL A 390 7.99 10.19 -14.46
C VAL A 390 7.33 10.37 -13.10
N ILE A 391 7.71 11.40 -12.36
CA ILE A 391 7.04 11.82 -11.12
C ILE A 391 6.64 13.27 -11.32
N THR A 392 5.40 13.63 -10.99
CA THR A 392 4.89 15.00 -11.13
C THR A 392 4.27 15.46 -9.85
N ALA A 393 4.35 16.75 -9.55
CA ALA A 393 3.49 17.38 -8.55
C ALA A 393 2.97 18.71 -9.10
N PHE A 394 1.65 18.84 -9.16
CA PHE A 394 0.96 19.98 -9.74
C PHE A 394 -0.06 20.59 -8.78
N HIS A 395 -0.23 21.90 -8.87
CA HIS A 395 -1.34 22.61 -8.25
C HIS A 395 -2.11 23.39 -9.31
N TYR A 396 -3.41 23.51 -9.11
CA TYR A 396 -4.29 24.21 -10.05
C TYR A 396 -4.34 25.70 -9.73
N LEU A 397 -4.20 26.54 -10.74
CA LEU A 397 -4.32 28.00 -10.58
C LEU A 397 -5.77 28.46 -10.48
N GLN A 398 -6.72 27.63 -10.94
CA GLN A 398 -8.15 27.91 -10.87
C GLN A 398 -8.91 26.78 -10.17
N PRO A 399 -10.05 27.07 -9.51
CA PRO A 399 -10.85 26.05 -8.81
C PRO A 399 -11.40 24.94 -9.75
N ASN A 400 -11.65 25.29 -11.01
CA ASN A 400 -12.14 24.33 -12.00
C ASN A 400 -10.98 23.49 -12.57
N ARG A 401 -10.78 22.29 -12.01
CA ARG A 401 -9.69 21.38 -12.38
C ARG A 401 -9.78 20.84 -13.83
N ALA A 402 -10.99 20.65 -14.37
CA ALA A 402 -11.19 20.00 -15.68
C ALA A 402 -10.69 20.83 -16.89
N LYS A 403 -10.54 22.15 -16.72
CA LYS A 403 -9.96 23.06 -17.73
C LYS A 403 -8.90 24.00 -17.13
N GLY A 404 -8.52 23.73 -15.88
CA GLY A 404 -7.66 24.59 -15.10
C GLY A 404 -6.23 24.49 -15.60
N THR A 405 -5.56 25.63 -15.70
CA THR A 405 -4.10 25.66 -15.78
C THR A 405 -3.53 25.08 -14.50
N SER A 406 -2.61 24.13 -14.65
CA SER A 406 -1.83 23.61 -13.54
C SER A 406 -0.36 23.94 -13.73
N VAL A 407 0.32 24.17 -12.62
CA VAL A 407 1.76 24.49 -12.58
C VAL A 407 2.43 23.71 -11.46
N GLY A 408 3.71 23.44 -11.62
CA GLY A 408 4.45 22.65 -10.66
C GLY A 408 5.72 22.08 -11.28
N TRP A 409 6.03 20.84 -10.93
CA TRP A 409 7.26 20.20 -11.37
C TRP A 409 7.04 18.78 -11.88
N GLN A 410 8.00 18.34 -12.70
CA GLN A 410 8.08 16.98 -13.22
C GLN A 410 9.54 16.51 -13.16
N LEU A 411 9.77 15.33 -12.59
CA LEU A 411 11.02 14.60 -12.69
C LEU A 411 10.85 13.46 -13.71
N GLN A 412 11.57 13.49 -14.83
CA GLN A 412 11.62 12.39 -15.79
C GLN A 412 13.04 11.85 -15.91
N GLY A 413 13.27 10.63 -15.41
CA GLY A 413 14.63 10.14 -15.18
C GLY A 413 15.41 11.14 -14.33
N ARG A 414 16.55 11.63 -14.82
CA ARG A 414 17.37 12.66 -14.13
C ARG A 414 17.03 14.10 -14.53
N GLU A 415 16.01 14.32 -15.36
CA GLU A 415 15.63 15.66 -15.78
C GLU A 415 14.53 16.22 -14.87
N PHE A 416 14.87 17.22 -14.06
CA PHE A 416 13.91 17.95 -13.25
C PHE A 416 13.40 19.17 -14.04
N ARG A 417 12.08 19.30 -14.13
CA ARG A 417 11.40 20.29 -14.94
C ARG A 417 10.49 21.12 -14.05
N LEU A 418 10.57 22.44 -14.18
CA LEU A 418 9.49 23.33 -13.76
C LEU A 418 8.57 23.51 -14.96
N CYS A 419 7.27 23.26 -14.79
CA CYS A 419 6.36 23.07 -15.91
C CYS A 419 4.93 23.54 -15.64
N ALA A 420 4.20 23.75 -16.73
CA ALA A 420 2.79 24.09 -16.73
C ALA A 420 2.02 23.25 -17.76
N VAL A 421 0.81 22.83 -17.39
CA VAL A 421 -0.19 22.22 -18.28
C VAL A 421 -1.28 23.25 -18.52
N LEU A 422 -1.57 23.54 -19.79
CA LEU A 422 -2.41 24.64 -20.23
C LEU A 422 -3.57 24.15 -21.12
N PRO A 423 -4.56 23.37 -20.60
CA PRO A 423 -5.61 22.78 -21.44
C PRO A 423 -6.43 23.82 -22.22
N GLY A 424 -6.59 25.03 -21.68
CA GLY A 424 -7.27 26.15 -22.35
C GLY A 424 -6.48 26.74 -23.54
N LEU A 425 -5.20 26.40 -23.66
CA LEU A 425 -4.29 26.78 -24.76
C LEU A 425 -3.80 25.53 -25.51
N ALA A 426 -4.55 24.43 -25.43
CA ALA A 426 -4.23 23.18 -26.10
C ALA A 426 -4.32 23.33 -27.62
N GLY A 427 -3.30 22.86 -28.34
CA GLY A 427 -3.32 22.85 -29.80
C GLY A 427 -1.95 22.63 -30.42
N ALA A 428 -1.95 22.16 -31.66
CA ALA A 428 -0.73 21.78 -32.38
C ALA A 428 -0.22 22.86 -33.35
N SER A 429 -0.95 23.97 -33.54
CA SER A 429 -0.54 25.03 -34.46
C SER A 429 0.58 25.90 -33.88
N ASP A 430 1.29 26.61 -34.75
CA ASP A 430 2.31 27.59 -34.32
C ASP A 430 1.70 28.72 -33.48
N ALA A 431 0.46 29.12 -33.76
CA ALA A 431 -0.26 30.12 -32.99
C ALA A 431 -0.60 29.62 -31.57
N ASP A 432 -1.01 28.36 -31.43
CA ASP A 432 -1.26 27.75 -30.12
C ASP A 432 0.05 27.64 -29.33
N ALA A 433 1.12 27.20 -29.99
CA ALA A 433 2.43 27.11 -29.39
C ALA A 433 2.93 28.48 -28.92
N GLN A 434 2.77 29.52 -29.74
CA GLN A 434 3.15 30.88 -29.38
C GLN A 434 2.33 31.40 -28.18
N SER A 435 1.03 31.12 -28.15
CA SER A 435 0.15 31.48 -27.03
C SER A 435 0.61 30.86 -25.71
N ARG A 436 1.07 29.60 -25.74
CA ARG A 436 1.67 28.95 -24.56
C ARG A 436 2.98 29.62 -24.15
N LEU A 437 3.85 29.98 -25.09
CA LEU A 437 5.11 30.70 -24.79
C LEU A 437 4.85 32.08 -24.16
N ASP A 438 3.86 32.82 -24.68
CA ASP A 438 3.52 34.15 -24.16
C ASP A 438 2.87 34.07 -22.77
N TRP A 439 2.10 33.01 -22.51
CA TRP A 439 1.66 32.68 -21.14
C TRP A 439 2.86 32.42 -20.24
N GLY A 440 3.83 31.60 -20.67
CA GLY A 440 5.05 31.29 -19.92
C GLY A 440 5.87 32.53 -19.56
N LYS A 441 6.05 33.45 -20.51
CA LYS A 441 6.74 34.75 -20.27
C LYS A 441 6.03 35.58 -19.20
N SER A 442 4.71 35.67 -19.29
CA SER A 442 3.86 36.44 -18.37
C SER A 442 3.79 35.81 -16.97
N ASN A 443 4.19 34.55 -16.85
CA ASN A 443 4.14 33.75 -15.62
C ASN A 443 5.51 33.15 -15.29
N CYS A 444 6.60 33.87 -15.63
CA CYS A 444 7.97 33.36 -15.54
C CYS A 444 8.39 32.97 -14.11
N GLN A 445 7.74 33.53 -13.07
CA GLN A 445 7.97 33.17 -11.67
C GLN A 445 7.70 31.68 -11.36
N HIS A 446 6.89 31.00 -12.18
CA HIS A 446 6.62 29.56 -12.01
C HIS A 446 7.76 28.67 -12.52
N PHE A 447 8.76 29.24 -13.17
CA PHE A 447 9.86 28.53 -13.81
C PHE A 447 11.24 28.97 -13.26
N ASP A 448 11.23 29.59 -12.07
CA ASP A 448 12.43 30.05 -11.39
C ASP A 448 13.07 28.92 -10.57
N PHE A 449 14.20 28.41 -11.06
CA PHE A 449 14.95 27.35 -10.38
C PHE A 449 15.63 27.81 -9.09
N SER A 450 15.83 29.12 -8.87
CA SER A 450 16.51 29.61 -7.67
C SER A 450 15.82 29.18 -6.37
N VAL A 451 14.51 28.94 -6.44
CA VAL A 451 13.68 28.46 -5.32
C VAL A 451 14.01 27.01 -4.95
N VAL A 452 14.30 26.16 -5.93
CA VAL A 452 14.50 24.70 -5.71
C VAL A 452 15.96 24.27 -5.78
N ASP A 453 16.84 25.12 -6.33
CA ASP A 453 18.27 24.84 -6.50
C ASP A 453 18.99 24.43 -5.21
N PRO A 454 18.73 25.02 -4.04
CA PRO A 454 19.35 24.60 -2.79
C PRO A 454 18.98 23.16 -2.39
N ALA A 455 17.75 22.72 -2.69
CA ALA A 455 17.31 21.36 -2.36
C ALA A 455 17.86 20.32 -3.35
N LEU A 456 17.96 20.70 -4.62
CA LEU A 456 18.43 19.84 -5.71
C LEU A 456 19.95 19.85 -5.89
N ASN A 457 20.67 20.71 -5.16
CA ASN A 457 22.10 21.00 -5.39
C ASN A 457 22.42 21.38 -6.85
N SER A 458 21.51 22.12 -7.50
CA SER A 458 21.54 22.36 -8.95
C SER A 458 21.89 23.79 -9.38
N ALA A 459 22.33 24.64 -8.46
CA ALA A 459 22.64 26.05 -8.74
C ALA A 459 23.68 26.25 -9.86
N ALA A 460 24.68 25.36 -9.94
CA ALA A 460 25.72 25.40 -10.96
C ALA A 460 25.36 24.68 -12.28
N LEU A 461 24.21 23.99 -12.32
CA LEU A 461 23.79 23.19 -13.47
C LEU A 461 23.12 24.07 -14.53
N GLN A 462 23.37 23.72 -15.79
CA GLN A 462 22.80 24.43 -16.93
C GLN A 462 21.29 24.21 -17.04
N GLU A 463 20.55 25.33 -17.20
CA GLU A 463 19.13 25.32 -17.55
C GLU A 463 18.91 25.17 -19.06
N TYR A 464 17.84 24.45 -19.41
CA TYR A 464 17.39 24.26 -20.78
C TYR A 464 15.92 24.70 -20.96
N PRO A 465 15.57 25.32 -22.11
CA PRO A 465 16.50 25.77 -23.15
C PRO A 465 17.37 26.95 -22.66
N LYS A 466 18.51 27.19 -23.34
CA LYS A 466 19.38 28.31 -23.02
C LYS A 466 18.63 29.65 -23.17
N GLY A 467 18.92 30.60 -22.29
CA GLY A 467 18.17 31.86 -22.16
C GLY A 467 17.30 31.86 -20.90
N ASP A 468 16.62 32.95 -20.63
CA ASP A 468 15.77 33.11 -19.43
C ASP A 468 14.27 32.94 -19.75
N ALA A 469 13.47 32.67 -18.72
CA ALA A 469 12.02 32.50 -18.87
C ALA A 469 11.33 33.80 -19.33
N ALA A 470 11.84 34.97 -18.91
CA ALA A 470 11.28 36.27 -19.24
C ALA A 470 11.43 36.63 -20.74
N SER A 471 12.46 36.11 -21.41
CA SER A 471 12.69 36.24 -22.85
C SER A 471 11.94 35.20 -23.68
N GLY A 472 11.26 34.25 -23.02
CA GLY A 472 10.42 33.24 -23.68
C GLY A 472 11.12 31.94 -24.02
N ALA A 473 12.27 31.65 -23.40
CA ALA A 473 12.98 30.41 -23.61
C ALA A 473 12.26 29.25 -22.88
N PHE A 474 11.42 28.49 -23.60
CA PHE A 474 10.74 27.30 -23.07
C PHE A 474 10.82 26.13 -24.05
N ASN A 475 10.93 24.92 -23.49
CA ASN A 475 10.60 23.70 -24.21
C ASN A 475 9.08 23.49 -24.19
N LYS A 476 8.55 22.72 -25.15
CA LYS A 476 7.12 22.46 -25.29
C LYS A 476 6.84 21.02 -25.72
N PHE A 477 5.75 20.48 -25.22
CA PHE A 477 5.11 19.28 -25.75
C PHE A 477 3.66 19.61 -26.10
N ASN A 478 3.22 19.17 -27.27
CA ASN A 478 1.81 19.28 -27.63
C ASN A 478 0.99 18.28 -26.81
N PRO A 479 -0.29 18.59 -26.53
CA PRO A 479 -1.01 19.77 -27.00
C PRO A 479 -0.87 21.01 -26.10
N ASP A 480 -0.45 20.87 -24.85
CA ASP A 480 -0.72 21.88 -23.81
C ASP A 480 0.41 22.09 -22.79
N PHE A 481 1.60 21.54 -23.03
CA PHE A 481 2.67 21.50 -22.03
C PHE A 481 3.85 22.42 -22.37
N ILE A 482 4.31 23.20 -21.40
CA ILE A 482 5.56 23.98 -21.48
C ILE A 482 6.42 23.76 -20.25
N TYR A 483 7.73 23.85 -20.42
CA TYR A 483 8.67 23.64 -19.32
C TYR A 483 10.05 24.26 -19.55
N ARG A 484 10.77 24.39 -18.43
CA ARG A 484 12.23 24.55 -18.38
C ARG A 484 12.81 23.43 -17.54
N SER A 485 14.05 23.03 -17.82
CA SER A 485 14.64 21.85 -17.19
C SER A 485 16.10 22.01 -16.77
N LYS A 486 16.48 21.25 -15.76
CA LYS A 486 17.88 20.97 -15.39
C LYS A 486 18.08 19.46 -15.38
N LYS A 487 19.22 19.00 -15.90
CA LYS A 487 19.63 17.60 -15.79
C LYS A 487 20.46 17.43 -14.53
N LEU A 488 19.94 16.64 -13.60
CA LEU A 488 20.55 16.36 -12.30
C LEU A 488 21.53 15.19 -12.39
N ASP A 489 22.36 15.06 -11.36
CA ASP A 489 23.14 13.84 -11.08
C ASP A 489 22.24 12.82 -10.34
N SER A 490 22.73 12.22 -9.26
CA SER A 490 21.90 11.40 -8.37
C SER A 490 21.02 12.28 -7.48
N LEU A 491 19.79 11.83 -7.24
CA LEU A 491 18.83 12.52 -6.37
C LEU A 491 18.33 11.57 -5.30
N THR A 492 18.37 11.98 -4.04
CA THR A 492 17.77 11.24 -2.91
C THR A 492 16.30 11.64 -2.71
N VAL A 493 15.54 10.79 -2.02
CA VAL A 493 14.14 11.05 -1.67
C VAL A 493 14.02 12.29 -0.78
N ALA A 494 14.96 12.50 0.16
CA ALA A 494 15.05 13.68 1.03
C ALA A 494 15.16 14.97 0.21
N GLN A 495 16.04 14.98 -0.79
CA GLN A 495 16.23 16.14 -1.67
C GLN A 495 14.98 16.41 -2.50
N LEU A 496 14.32 15.37 -3.04
CA LEU A 496 13.10 15.54 -3.81
C LEU A 496 11.93 16.02 -2.94
N LEU A 497 11.78 15.50 -1.72
CA LEU A 497 10.80 15.99 -0.74
C LEU A 497 11.01 17.47 -0.42
N HIS A 498 12.26 17.87 -0.19
CA HIS A 498 12.59 19.26 0.08
C HIS A 498 12.26 20.15 -1.13
N ALA A 499 12.65 19.75 -2.34
CA ALA A 499 12.32 20.48 -3.56
C ALA A 499 10.80 20.57 -3.78
N ALA A 500 10.06 19.49 -3.52
CA ALA A 500 8.61 19.45 -3.64
C ALA A 500 7.93 20.46 -2.71
N ARG A 501 8.37 20.55 -1.46
CA ARG A 501 7.86 21.53 -0.48
C ARG A 501 8.13 22.98 -0.91
N LEU A 502 9.32 23.25 -1.45
CA LEU A 502 9.70 24.59 -1.93
C LEU A 502 8.91 25.01 -3.17
N ALA A 503 8.58 24.06 -4.04
CA ALA A 503 7.78 24.30 -5.24
C ALA A 503 6.26 24.32 -4.99
N ALA A 504 5.80 23.81 -3.84
CA ALA A 504 4.39 23.73 -3.49
C ALA A 504 3.82 25.08 -3.02
N ARG A 505 2.50 25.27 -3.20
CA ARG A 505 1.75 26.39 -2.64
C ARG A 505 0.89 25.94 -1.46
N SER A 506 0.95 26.68 -0.36
CA SER A 506 0.10 26.42 0.82
C SER A 506 -1.38 26.63 0.47
N LYS A 507 -2.28 25.78 1.01
CA LYS A 507 -3.72 26.07 1.00
C LYS A 507 -3.96 27.43 1.65
N SER A 508 -4.47 28.40 0.90
CA SER A 508 -4.97 29.64 1.49
C SER A 508 -6.04 29.28 2.52
N LYS A 509 -5.91 29.76 3.75
CA LYS A 509 -7.01 29.70 4.72
C LYS A 509 -8.10 30.63 4.21
N GLU A 510 -9.16 30.06 3.64
CA GLU A 510 -10.44 30.76 3.50
C GLU A 510 -11.12 30.91 4.86
#